data_AF-A0A6M0P6U1-F1
#
_entry.id   AF-A0A6M0P6U1-F1
#
_cell.length_a   1.000
_cell.length_b   1.000
_cell.length_c   1.000
_cell.angle_alpha   90.00
_cell.angle_beta   90.00
_cell.angle_gamma   90.00
#
_symmetry.space_group_name_H-M   'P 1'
#
loop_
_entity.id
_entity.type
_entity.pdbx_description
1 polymer ?
#
loop_
_entity_poly.entity_id
_entity_poly.type
_entity_poly.pdbx_seq_one_letter_code
_entity_poly.pdbx_strand_id
1 'polypeptide(L)'
;MLYKVIVSVQSIVGMLFGLNRLYVHQPAFKWQKHSLEMMDIVPNHSFKRFSSILLEDPLNVIKELEIIVQEVYQFIQHEFPRIDVSKVINQSLFLRPKNRRSQFIQFDKDM
;
A
#
# COMPACT_ATOMS: atom_id res chain seq x y z
N MET A 1 -3.08 -9.48 -17.31
CA MET A 1 -2.91 -8.11 -16.75
C MET A 1 -3.56 -8.01 -15.37
N LEU A 2 -4.86 -8.31 -15.23
CA LEU A 2 -5.59 -8.32 -13.94
C LEU A 2 -4.96 -9.22 -12.86
N TYR A 3 -4.56 -10.45 -13.21
CA TYR A 3 -3.85 -11.35 -12.27
C TYR A 3 -2.61 -10.72 -11.65
N LYS A 4 -1.80 -9.99 -12.44
CA LYS A 4 -0.61 -9.31 -11.94
C LYS A 4 -0.99 -8.17 -10.98
N VAL A 5 -2.08 -7.45 -11.24
CA VAL A 5 -2.60 -6.43 -10.33
C VAL A 5 -3.07 -7.05 -9.02
N ILE A 6 -3.85 -8.14 -9.08
CA ILE A 6 -4.33 -8.87 -7.89
C ILE A 6 -3.16 -9.36 -7.03
N VAL A 7 -2.15 -9.98 -7.65
CA VAL A 7 -0.95 -10.46 -6.94
C VAL A 7 -0.18 -9.29 -6.31
N SER A 8 -0.03 -8.16 -7.02
CA SER A 8 0.62 -6.97 -6.46
C SER A 8 -0.13 -6.39 -5.25
N VAL A 9 -1.46 -6.37 -5.29
CA VAL A 9 -2.29 -5.95 -4.14
C VAL A 9 -2.09 -6.89 -2.95
N GLN A 10 -2.03 -8.19 -3.18
CA GLN A 10 -1.77 -9.16 -2.12
C GLN A 10 -0.40 -8.94 -1.45
N SER A 11 0.62 -8.53 -2.19
CA SER A 11 1.92 -8.17 -1.60
C SER A 11 1.82 -6.99 -0.64
N ILE A 12 1.01 -5.98 -0.94
CA ILE A 12 0.76 -4.83 -0.04
C ILE A 12 0.08 -5.31 1.24
N VAL A 13 -0.95 -6.14 1.10
CA VAL A 13 -1.66 -6.73 2.24
C VAL A 13 -0.69 -7.59 3.08
N GLY A 14 0.21 -8.33 2.45
CA GLY A 14 1.28 -9.08 3.13
C GLY A 14 2.21 -8.20 3.97
N MET A 15 2.56 -7.00 3.49
CA MET A 15 3.33 -6.04 4.28
C MET A 15 2.55 -5.56 5.52
N LEU A 16 1.24 -5.30 5.38
CA LEU A 16 0.38 -4.95 6.50
C LEU A 16 0.30 -6.08 7.55
N PHE A 17 0.22 -7.34 7.12
CA PHE A 17 0.33 -8.49 8.03
C PHE A 17 1.65 -8.48 8.81
N GLY A 18 2.77 -8.21 8.13
CA GLY A 18 4.08 -8.08 8.78
C GLY A 18 4.14 -6.94 9.80
N LEU A 19 3.63 -5.76 9.43
CA LEU A 19 3.56 -4.59 10.31
C LEU A 19 2.75 -4.86 11.58
N ASN A 20 1.60 -5.54 11.42
CA ASN A 20 0.72 -5.87 12.54
C ASN A 20 1.11 -7.17 13.27
N ARG A 21 2.21 -7.82 12.89
CA ARG A 21 2.67 -9.11 13.47
C ARG A 21 1.60 -10.21 13.43
N LEU A 22 0.77 -10.19 12.38
CA LEU A 22 -0.29 -11.16 12.14
C LEU A 22 0.20 -12.22 11.15
N TYR A 23 0.58 -13.40 11.63
CA TYR A 23 1.13 -14.48 10.81
C TYR A 23 0.06 -15.55 10.52
N VAL A 24 -0.83 -15.26 9.57
CA VAL A 24 -1.82 -16.23 9.10
C VAL A 24 -1.26 -17.12 7.98
N HIS A 25 -1.55 -18.40 8.06
CA HIS A 25 -0.99 -19.43 7.17
C HIS A 25 -1.38 -19.23 5.68
N GLN A 26 -2.55 -18.63 5.43
CA GLN A 26 -3.00 -18.20 4.10
C GLN A 26 -3.91 -16.98 4.23
N PRO A 27 -3.40 -15.75 3.99
CA PRO A 27 -4.25 -14.58 3.82
C PRO A 27 -4.98 -14.66 2.47
N ALA A 28 -5.92 -15.59 2.35
CA ALA A 28 -6.75 -15.73 1.17
C ALA A 28 -7.70 -14.54 1.09
N PHE A 29 -7.99 -14.10 -0.14
CA PHE A 29 -8.89 -12.99 -0.43
C PHE A 29 -10.23 -13.07 0.31
N LYS A 30 -10.73 -14.29 0.55
CA LYS A 30 -11.96 -14.57 1.31
C LYS A 30 -11.97 -13.96 2.72
N TRP A 31 -10.81 -13.86 3.37
CA TRP A 31 -10.66 -13.36 4.74
C TRP A 31 -10.16 -11.93 4.81
N GLN A 32 -9.96 -11.27 3.66
CA GLN A 32 -9.33 -9.95 3.60
C GLN A 32 -10.06 -8.91 4.47
N LYS A 33 -11.40 -8.87 4.43
CA LYS A 33 -12.19 -7.96 5.27
C LYS A 33 -11.88 -8.16 6.75
N HIS A 34 -12.06 -9.40 7.21
CA HIS A 34 -11.86 -9.76 8.61
C HIS A 34 -10.42 -9.52 9.06
N SER A 35 -9.43 -9.86 8.23
CA SER A 35 -8.03 -9.62 8.55
C SER A 35 -7.68 -8.14 8.66
N LEU A 36 -8.21 -7.30 7.77
CA LEU A 36 -7.98 -5.85 7.82
C LEU A 36 -8.67 -5.20 9.03
N GLU A 37 -9.82 -5.72 9.47
CA GLU A 37 -10.53 -5.26 10.67
C GLU A 37 -9.79 -5.59 11.98
N MET A 38 -8.88 -6.57 11.97
CA MET A 38 -8.05 -6.93 13.12
C MET A 38 -6.72 -6.17 13.20
N MET A 39 -6.42 -5.32 12.20
CA MET A 39 -5.15 -4.58 12.14
C MET A 39 -5.28 -3.22 12.79
N ASP A 40 -4.31 -2.88 13.65
CA ASP A 40 -4.20 -1.54 14.24
C ASP A 40 -3.51 -0.57 13.26
N ILE A 41 -2.53 -1.07 12.50
CA ILE A 41 -1.73 -0.31 11.53
C ILE A 41 -2.22 -0.64 10.12
N VAL A 42 -3.21 0.11 9.64
CA VAL A 42 -3.87 -0.15 8.35
C VAL A 42 -4.39 1.15 7.74
N PRO A 43 -4.46 1.27 6.40
CA PRO A 43 -5.09 2.44 5.78
C PRO A 43 -6.55 2.60 6.19
N ASN A 44 -7.00 3.85 6.35
CA ASN A 44 -8.40 4.14 6.64
C ASN A 44 -9.31 3.60 5.55
N HIS A 45 -10.44 3.00 5.92
CA HIS A 45 -11.40 2.36 4.99
C HIS A 45 -10.76 1.29 4.09
N SER A 46 -9.70 0.62 4.56
CA SER A 46 -8.88 -0.33 3.80
C SER A 46 -9.68 -1.36 3.01
N PHE A 47 -10.67 -2.03 3.60
CA PHE A 47 -11.45 -3.03 2.87
C PHE A 47 -12.13 -2.46 1.62
N LYS A 48 -12.74 -1.27 1.73
CA LYS A 48 -13.38 -0.59 0.60
C LYS A 48 -12.34 -0.21 -0.46
N ARG A 49 -11.21 0.34 -0.05
CA ARG A 49 -10.14 0.82 -0.95
C ARG A 49 -9.42 -0.33 -1.66
N PHE A 50 -9.15 -1.44 -0.98
CA PHE A 50 -8.60 -2.64 -1.64
C PHE A 50 -9.60 -3.31 -2.57
N SER A 51 -10.90 -3.25 -2.26
CA SER A 51 -11.95 -3.77 -3.14
C SER A 51 -12.10 -2.91 -4.40
N SER A 52 -12.05 -1.58 -4.28
CA SER A 52 -12.17 -0.68 -5.44
C SER A 52 -11.03 -0.85 -6.44
N ILE A 53 -9.82 -1.13 -5.95
CA ILE A 53 -8.65 -1.45 -6.81
C ILE A 53 -8.93 -2.58 -7.81
N LEU A 54 -9.79 -3.55 -7.44
CA LEU A 54 -10.08 -4.70 -8.29
C LEU A 54 -11.26 -4.49 -9.24
N LEU A 55 -12.12 -3.50 -8.96
CA LEU A 55 -13.44 -3.37 -9.58
C LEU A 55 -13.65 -2.06 -10.35
N GLU A 56 -12.82 -1.03 -10.11
CA GLU A 56 -12.98 0.29 -10.70
C GLU A 56 -12.13 0.52 -11.96
N ASP A 57 -12.28 1.70 -12.57
CA ASP A 57 -11.53 2.13 -13.74
C ASP A 57 -10.00 2.10 -13.50
N PRO A 58 -9.21 1.53 -14.43
CA PRO A 58 -7.76 1.39 -14.26
C PRO A 58 -6.99 2.68 -13.90
N LEU A 59 -7.41 3.85 -14.41
CA LEU A 59 -6.72 5.11 -14.11
C LEU A 59 -6.95 5.54 -12.66
N ASN A 60 -8.15 5.32 -12.14
CA ASN A 60 -8.47 5.61 -10.73
C ASN A 60 -7.80 4.59 -9.81
N VAL A 61 -7.80 3.32 -10.21
CA VAL A 61 -7.13 2.23 -9.50
C VAL A 61 -5.63 2.50 -9.32
N ILE A 62 -4.93 2.96 -10.37
CA ILE A 62 -3.49 3.26 -10.28
C ILE A 62 -3.22 4.37 -9.25
N LYS A 63 -4.03 5.43 -9.25
CA LYS A 63 -3.88 6.53 -8.27
C LYS A 63 -4.11 6.04 -6.85
N GLU A 64 -5.15 5.25 -6.64
CA GLU A 64 -5.47 4.69 -5.33
C GLU A 64 -4.36 3.77 -4.82
N LEU A 65 -3.81 2.92 -5.69
CA LEU A 65 -2.65 2.09 -5.38
C LEU A 65 -1.42 2.92 -5.01
N GLU A 66 -1.15 4.01 -5.71
CA GLU A 66 -0.04 4.90 -5.39
C GLU A 66 -0.18 5.50 -3.99
N ILE A 67 -1.40 5.93 -3.62
CA ILE A 67 -1.68 6.47 -2.28
C ILE A 67 -1.46 5.39 -1.22
N ILE A 68 -2.02 4.19 -1.40
CA ILE A 68 -1.87 3.09 -0.44
C ILE A 68 -0.40 2.71 -0.24
N VAL A 69 0.38 2.65 -1.31
CA VAL A 69 1.82 2.33 -1.19
C VAL A 69 2.55 3.42 -0.41
N GLN A 70 2.20 4.70 -0.56
CA GLN A 70 2.80 5.77 0.24
C GLN A 70 2.41 5.68 1.72
N GLU A 71 1.14 5.41 2.02
CA GLU A 71 0.69 5.19 3.41
C GLU A 71 1.46 4.03 4.07
N VAL A 72 1.70 2.94 3.34
CA VAL A 72 2.49 1.81 3.86
C VAL A 72 3.95 2.20 4.14
N TYR A 73 4.58 3.01 3.29
CA TYR A 73 5.93 3.53 3.60
C TYR A 73 5.93 4.39 4.86
N GLN A 74 4.92 5.24 5.04
CA GLN A 74 4.77 6.07 6.23
C GLN A 74 4.58 5.21 7.49
N PHE A 75 3.76 4.15 7.41
CA PHE A 75 3.63 3.20 8.52
C PHE A 75 4.94 2.51 8.87
N ILE A 76 5.71 2.05 7.87
CA ILE A 76 7.01 1.42 8.11
C ILE A 76 7.98 2.40 8.77
N GLN A 77 8.06 3.66 8.29
CA GLN A 77 8.93 4.67 8.86
C GLN A 77 8.55 5.04 10.30
N HIS A 78 7.25 5.09 10.59
CA HIS A 78 6.75 5.40 11.92
C HIS A 78 7.03 4.27 12.91
N GLU A 79 6.70 3.03 12.55
CA GLU A 79 6.82 1.86 13.43
C GLU A 79 8.27 1.35 13.55
N PHE A 80 9.05 1.51 12.48
CA PHE A 80 10.42 1.02 12.39
C PHE A 80 11.37 2.12 11.88
N PRO A 81 11.62 3.18 12.67
CA PRO A 81 12.40 4.35 12.23
C PRO A 81 13.86 4.03 11.87
N ARG A 82 14.36 2.85 12.28
CA ARG A 82 15.71 2.37 11.95
C ARG A 82 15.80 1.73 10.55
N ILE A 83 14.67 1.41 9.92
CA ILE A 83 14.64 0.86 8.57
C ILE A 83 14.62 2.02 7.58
N ASP A 84 15.74 2.23 6.90
CA ASP A 84 15.80 3.21 5.81
C ASP A 84 15.09 2.67 4.55
N VAL A 85 13.90 3.22 4.29
CA VAL A 85 13.11 2.92 3.08
C VAL A 85 13.38 3.89 1.93
N SER A 86 14.22 4.92 2.12
CA SER A 86 14.45 5.99 1.13
C SER A 86 14.92 5.46 -0.22
N LYS A 87 15.83 4.48 -0.21
CA LYS A 87 16.30 3.82 -1.43
C LYS A 87 15.17 3.15 -2.21
N VAL A 88 14.30 2.43 -1.51
CA VAL A 88 13.17 1.71 -2.12
C VAL A 88 12.11 2.69 -2.64
N ILE A 89 11.82 3.75 -1.87
CA ILE A 89 10.92 4.83 -2.30
C ILE A 89 11.42 5.44 -3.60
N ASN A 90 12.69 5.86 -3.65
CA ASN A 90 13.31 6.46 -4.84
C ASN A 90 13.26 5.54 -6.06
N GLN A 91 13.58 4.25 -5.89
CA GLN A 91 13.46 3.26 -6.96
C GLN A 91 12.02 3.12 -7.44
N SER A 92 11.05 3.10 -6.51
CA SER A 92 9.64 3.00 -6.87
C SER A 92 9.16 4.21 -7.67
N LEU A 93 9.63 5.42 -7.36
CA LEU A 93 9.28 6.65 -8.08
C LEU A 93 9.82 6.67 -9.52
N PHE A 94 10.99 6.07 -9.76
CA PHE A 94 11.57 5.99 -11.10
C PHE A 94 10.72 5.14 -12.06
N LEU A 95 10.09 4.08 -11.55
CA LEU A 95 9.30 3.13 -12.35
C LEU A 95 7.84 3.58 -12.56
N ARG A 96 7.41 4.66 -11.90
CA ARG A 96 6.00 5.12 -11.92
C ARG A 96 5.74 6.11 -13.05
N PRO A 97 4.59 6.00 -13.76
CA PRO A 97 4.14 7.02 -14.69
C PRO A 97 3.93 8.36 -13.96
N LYS A 98 4.50 9.45 -14.45
CA LYS A 98 4.32 10.78 -13.86
C LYS A 98 2.89 11.29 -14.12
N ASN A 99 1.95 10.98 -13.22
CA ASN A 99 0.61 11.56 -13.22
C ASN A 99 0.71 13.05 -12.83
N ARG A 100 0.62 13.96 -13.81
CA ARG A 100 0.81 15.42 -13.66
C ARG A 100 -0.20 16.16 -12.74
N ARG A 101 -1.00 15.45 -11.93
CA ARG A 101 -1.97 16.06 -10.99
C ARG A 101 -1.75 15.71 -9.51
N SER A 102 -0.79 14.84 -9.16
CA SER A 102 -0.40 14.63 -7.76
C SER A 102 0.62 15.70 -7.34
N GLN A 103 0.22 16.96 -7.38
CA GLN A 103 0.98 18.11 -6.86
C GLN A 103 0.66 18.36 -5.39
N PHE A 104 0.52 17.35 -4.54
CA PHE A 104 0.48 17.57 -3.11
C PHE A 104 1.14 16.40 -2.42
N ILE A 105 2.40 16.63 -2.04
CA ILE A 105 3.08 16.24 -0.81
C ILE A 105 4.57 16.26 -1.19
N GLN A 106 5.13 17.46 -1.05
CA GLN A 106 6.57 17.67 -1.01
C GLN A 106 7.10 16.79 0.12
N PHE A 107 7.99 15.85 -0.18
CA PHE A 107 8.86 15.32 0.86
C PHE A 107 9.81 16.46 1.23
N ASP A 108 9.65 17.02 2.42
CA ASP A 108 10.71 17.79 3.06
C ASP A 108 11.89 16.83 3.28
N LYS A 109 12.74 16.76 2.25
CA LYS A 109 14.17 16.54 2.45
C LYS A 109 14.64 17.80 3.14
N ASP A 110 14.67 17.78 4.47
CA ASP A 110 15.63 18.48 5.34
C ASP A 110 15.06 18.49 6.78
N MET A 111 15.25 17.39 7.51
CA MET A 111 15.46 17.41 8.97
C MET A 111 16.11 16.12 9.45
#